data_AF-F3AUW8-F1
#
_entry.id   AF-F3AUW8-F1
#
_cell.length_a   1.000
_cell.length_b   1.000
_cell.length_c   1.000
_cell.angle_alpha   90.00
_cell.angle_beta   90.00
_cell.angle_gamma   90.00
#
_symmetry.space_group_name_H-M   'P 1'
#
loop_
_entity.id
_entity.type
_entity.pdbx_description
1 polymer ?
#
loop_
_entity_poly.entity_id
_entity_poly.type
_entity_poly.pdbx_seq_one_letter_code
_entity_poly.pdbx_strand_id
1 'polypeptide(L)'
;MKIGETILKLREEKKMSQEEFAQYYHVTRQTISNWEKEKNYPDLQTLVKISDESGVPLDSMLKDNFSMVQEIDKKVRHLKIFKIGTIVVLAIVILVSAYIGIQNGKQDHLVRTYEDKLEELGFEQEGNNYCLTDSDFKYDIYMFDRPSIWKWNQEMSDREKFIVATLLVKNSDLEENPGITIRKTGDFITLYISRENHLADDGSTKPKEYSLDRNGQIKHKEKMEADDYEVYAKLKEEIENGVKKLNEMYSNIYE
;
A
#
# COMPACT_ATOMS: atom_id res chain seq x y z
N MET A 1 27.95 9.87 -56.01
CA MET A 1 27.08 11.02 -56.29
C MET A 1 26.29 11.36 -55.04
N LYS A 2 26.24 12.63 -54.68
CA LYS A 2 25.47 13.09 -53.54
C LYS A 2 23.96 13.04 -53.84
N ILE A 3 23.13 12.78 -52.83
CA ILE A 3 21.66 12.68 -53.02
C ILE A 3 21.09 14.03 -53.46
N GLY A 4 21.55 15.13 -52.87
CA GLY A 4 21.11 16.48 -53.25
C GLY A 4 21.44 16.82 -54.71
N GLU A 5 22.61 16.40 -55.21
CA GLU A 5 23.01 16.57 -56.61
C GLU A 5 22.15 15.72 -57.56
N THR A 6 21.81 14.50 -57.16
CA THR A 6 20.95 13.60 -57.95
C THR A 6 19.55 14.19 -58.11
N ILE A 7 18.99 14.73 -57.02
CA ILE A 7 17.68 15.38 -57.00
C ILE A 7 17.69 16.65 -57.87
N LEU A 8 18.75 17.46 -57.75
CA LEU A 8 18.94 18.67 -58.56
C LEU A 8 18.97 18.35 -60.06
N LYS A 9 19.78 17.35 -60.45
CA LYS A 9 19.89 16.91 -61.86
C LYS A 9 18.56 16.39 -62.39
N LEU A 10 17.90 15.51 -61.65
CA LEU A 10 16.59 14.96 -62.06
C LEU A 10 15.54 16.07 -62.26
N ARG A 11 15.53 17.08 -61.38
CA ARG A 11 14.64 18.25 -61.53
C ARG A 11 14.95 19.04 -62.81
N GLU A 12 16.22 19.30 -63.07
CA GLU A 12 16.68 20.07 -64.24
C GLU A 12 16.43 19.31 -65.56
N GLU A 13 16.62 17.98 -65.57
CA GLU A 13 16.31 17.11 -66.70
C GLU A 13 14.81 17.12 -67.04
N LYS A 14 13.95 17.15 -66.01
CA LYS A 14 12.50 17.34 -66.16
C LYS A 14 12.08 18.78 -66.48
N LYS A 15 13.02 19.73 -66.52
CA LYS A 15 12.79 21.17 -66.76
C LYS A 15 11.79 21.81 -65.80
N MET A 16 11.79 21.37 -64.54
CA MET A 16 10.89 21.87 -63.51
C MET A 16 11.59 22.91 -62.61
N SER A 17 10.86 23.93 -62.19
CA SER A 17 11.24 24.77 -61.05
C SER A 17 11.18 23.97 -59.75
N GLN A 18 11.81 24.46 -58.68
CA GLN A 18 11.69 23.83 -57.35
C GLN A 18 10.24 23.77 -56.86
N GLU A 19 9.38 24.71 -57.27
CA GLU A 19 7.96 24.73 -56.92
C GLU A 19 7.21 23.60 -57.64
N GLU A 20 7.40 23.46 -58.94
CA GLU A 20 6.76 22.41 -59.75
C GLU A 20 7.23 21.01 -59.34
N PHE A 21 8.53 20.86 -59.05
CA PHE A 21 9.09 19.59 -58.57
C PHE A 21 8.61 19.24 -57.16
N ALA A 22 8.36 20.25 -56.33
CA ALA A 22 7.75 20.04 -55.01
C ALA A 22 6.30 19.57 -55.14
N GLN A 23 5.53 20.14 -56.06
CA GLN A 23 4.17 19.69 -56.37
C GLN A 23 4.16 18.23 -56.88
N TYR A 24 5.13 17.87 -57.73
CA TYR A 24 5.30 16.52 -58.26
C TYR A 24 5.55 15.47 -57.15
N TYR A 25 6.39 15.79 -56.16
CA TYR A 25 6.66 14.91 -55.01
C TYR A 25 5.70 15.11 -53.83
N HIS A 26 4.69 15.96 -53.96
CA HIS A 26 3.72 16.30 -52.91
C HIS A 26 4.37 16.82 -51.61
N VAL A 27 5.40 17.66 -51.75
CA VAL A 27 6.09 18.30 -50.63
C VAL A 27 6.13 19.82 -50.83
N THR A 28 6.68 20.55 -49.86
CA THR A 28 6.86 22.00 -50.00
C THR A 28 8.09 22.33 -50.84
N ARG A 29 8.10 23.49 -51.52
CA ARG A 29 9.31 24.01 -52.19
C ARG A 29 10.51 24.08 -51.26
N GLN A 30 10.30 24.43 -49.99
CA GLN A 30 11.36 24.48 -48.98
C GLN A 30 11.97 23.09 -48.72
N THR A 31 11.13 22.03 -48.74
CA THR A 31 11.59 20.64 -48.65
C THR A 31 12.51 20.29 -49.81
N ILE A 32 12.11 20.57 -51.06
CA ILE A 32 12.98 20.34 -52.24
C ILE A 32 14.28 21.14 -52.13
N SER A 33 14.22 22.43 -51.77
CA SER A 33 15.44 23.22 -51.58
C SER A 33 16.34 22.66 -50.48
N ASN A 34 15.78 22.03 -49.44
CA ASN A 34 16.56 21.42 -48.37
C ASN A 34 17.19 20.10 -48.82
N TRP A 35 16.48 19.28 -49.60
CA TRP A 35 17.01 18.06 -50.21
C TRP A 35 18.17 18.35 -51.15
N GLU A 36 18.00 19.30 -52.08
CA GLU A 36 19.06 19.69 -53.02
C GLU A 36 20.31 20.25 -52.32
N LYS A 37 20.14 20.84 -51.13
CA LYS A 37 21.23 21.39 -50.30
C LYS A 37 21.72 20.43 -49.22
N GLU A 38 21.29 19.17 -49.23
CA GLU A 38 21.63 18.14 -48.24
C GLU A 38 21.36 18.55 -46.77
N LYS A 39 20.42 19.47 -46.54
CA LYS A 39 20.02 19.90 -45.18
C LYS A 39 19.17 18.85 -44.48
N ASN A 40 18.38 18.12 -45.26
CA ASN A 40 17.67 16.92 -44.86
C ASN A 40 17.49 16.05 -46.10
N TYR A 41 16.94 14.85 -45.93
CA TYR A 41 16.81 13.88 -47.01
C TYR A 41 15.36 13.42 -47.17
N PRO A 42 14.96 12.97 -48.37
CA PRO A 42 13.67 12.34 -48.57
C PRO A 42 13.55 11.06 -47.74
N ASP A 43 12.32 10.61 -47.48
CA ASP A 43 12.11 9.29 -46.91
C ASP A 43 12.51 8.17 -47.90
N LEU A 44 12.59 6.93 -47.40
CA LEU A 44 13.06 5.80 -48.21
C LEU A 44 12.18 5.54 -49.43
N GLN A 45 10.85 5.75 -49.33
CA GLN A 45 9.94 5.55 -50.46
C GLN A 45 10.18 6.59 -51.55
N THR A 46 10.41 7.83 -51.16
CA THR A 46 10.71 8.94 -52.07
C THR A 46 12.09 8.78 -52.69
N LEU A 47 13.09 8.31 -51.93
CA LEU A 47 14.41 7.96 -52.45
C LEU A 47 14.37 6.82 -53.46
N VAL A 48 13.52 5.80 -53.27
CA VAL A 48 13.30 4.74 -54.26
C VAL A 48 12.75 5.34 -55.57
N LYS A 49 11.72 6.20 -55.49
CA LYS A 49 11.18 6.89 -56.67
C LYS A 49 12.22 7.73 -57.40
N ILE A 50 13.02 8.49 -56.66
CA ILE A 50 14.10 9.31 -57.23
C ILE A 50 15.15 8.41 -57.90
N SER A 51 15.50 7.27 -57.28
CA SER A 51 16.43 6.30 -57.86
C SER A 51 15.92 5.73 -59.17
N ASP A 52 14.65 5.29 -59.21
CA ASP A 52 14.01 4.75 -60.41
C ASP A 52 13.92 5.80 -61.53
N GLU A 53 13.58 7.05 -61.20
CA GLU A 53 13.40 8.13 -62.17
C GLU A 53 14.72 8.73 -62.69
N SER A 54 15.77 8.77 -61.87
CA SER A 54 17.09 9.31 -62.27
C SER A 54 18.00 8.27 -62.91
N GLY A 55 17.64 6.99 -62.82
CA GLY A 55 18.49 5.87 -63.26
C GLY A 55 19.75 5.67 -62.39
N VAL A 56 19.87 6.39 -61.26
CA VAL A 56 20.97 6.22 -60.31
C VAL A 56 20.60 5.11 -59.32
N PRO A 57 21.39 4.03 -59.19
CA PRO A 57 21.09 2.96 -58.24
C PRO A 57 21.00 3.46 -56.79
N LEU A 58 19.94 3.05 -56.07
CA LEU A 58 19.70 3.45 -54.69
C LEU A 58 20.86 3.09 -53.77
N ASP A 59 21.52 1.95 -54.00
CA ASP A 59 22.70 1.54 -53.22
C ASP A 59 23.87 2.51 -53.39
N SER A 60 24.07 3.07 -54.60
CA SER A 60 25.06 4.12 -54.86
C SER A 60 24.70 5.42 -54.12
N MET A 61 23.41 5.79 -54.09
CA MET A 61 22.94 6.98 -53.38
C MET A 61 23.13 6.83 -51.85
N LEU A 62 22.92 5.63 -51.30
CA LEU A 62 23.04 5.36 -49.87
C LEU A 62 24.50 5.19 -49.39
N LYS A 63 25.37 4.53 -50.18
CA LYS A 63 26.79 4.32 -49.85
C LYS A 63 27.54 5.64 -49.66
N ASP A 64 27.24 6.63 -50.49
CA ASP A 64 27.86 7.96 -50.42
C ASP A 64 27.25 8.84 -49.30
N ASN A 65 26.17 8.39 -48.65
CA ASN A 65 25.44 9.12 -47.60
C ASN A 65 25.32 8.28 -46.31
N PHE A 66 26.43 7.70 -45.87
CA PHE A 66 26.51 6.77 -44.73
C PHE A 66 25.94 7.34 -43.41
N SER A 67 25.97 8.67 -43.22
CA SER A 67 25.35 9.33 -42.06
C SER A 67 23.83 9.13 -42.00
N MET A 68 23.13 9.14 -43.13
CA MET A 68 21.70 8.86 -43.21
C MET A 68 21.40 7.42 -42.78
N VAL A 69 22.17 6.46 -43.28
CA VAL A 69 22.01 5.04 -42.94
C VAL A 69 22.18 4.84 -41.43
N GLN A 70 23.21 5.45 -40.84
CA GLN A 70 23.41 5.41 -39.38
C GLN A 70 22.25 6.04 -38.59
N GLU A 71 21.66 7.13 -39.06
CA GLU A 71 20.50 7.74 -38.40
C GLU A 71 19.27 6.84 -38.44
N ILE A 72 19.01 6.18 -39.57
CA ILE A 72 17.93 5.20 -39.71
C ILE A 72 18.16 4.03 -38.75
N ASP A 73 19.37 3.46 -38.73
CA ASP A 73 19.72 2.36 -37.82
C ASP A 73 19.58 2.75 -36.34
N LYS A 74 20.01 3.96 -35.96
CA LYS A 74 19.82 4.49 -34.60
C LYS A 74 18.35 4.61 -34.24
N LYS A 75 17.50 5.14 -35.13
CA LYS A 75 16.05 5.24 -34.91
C LYS A 75 15.41 3.86 -34.75
N VAL A 76 15.75 2.92 -35.62
CA VAL A 76 15.26 1.53 -35.55
C VAL A 76 15.69 0.86 -34.23
N ARG A 77 16.95 1.03 -33.82
CA ARG A 77 17.46 0.51 -32.54
C ARG A 77 16.73 1.13 -31.35
N HIS A 78 16.53 2.44 -31.35
CA HIS A 78 15.82 3.15 -30.29
C HIS A 78 14.37 2.69 -30.17
N LEU A 79 13.66 2.50 -31.29
CA LEU A 79 12.30 1.97 -31.30
C LEU A 79 12.22 0.54 -30.72
N LYS A 80 13.20 -0.33 -31.04
CA LYS A 80 13.28 -1.68 -30.45
C LYS A 80 13.46 -1.62 -28.93
N ILE A 81 14.36 -0.78 -28.45
CA ILE A 81 14.60 -0.59 -27.00
C ILE A 81 13.36 -0.04 -26.32
N PHE A 82 12.70 0.96 -26.92
CA PHE A 82 11.46 1.52 -26.38
C PHE A 82 10.36 0.47 -26.28
N LYS A 83 10.16 -0.37 -27.31
CA LYS A 83 9.19 -1.47 -27.27
C LYS A 83 9.48 -2.45 -26.14
N ILE A 84 10.74 -2.86 -25.96
CA ILE A 84 11.14 -3.73 -24.86
C ILE A 84 10.86 -3.04 -23.51
N GLY A 85 11.24 -1.77 -23.37
CA GLY A 85 10.97 -0.97 -22.17
C GLY A 85 9.47 -0.90 -21.85
N THR A 86 8.61 -0.69 -22.86
CA THR A 86 7.16 -0.66 -22.65
C THR A 86 6.61 -2.01 -22.17
N ILE A 87 7.10 -3.14 -22.70
CA ILE A 87 6.70 -4.47 -22.24
C ILE A 87 7.14 -4.71 -20.79
N VAL A 88 8.38 -4.31 -20.46
CA VAL A 88 8.92 -4.46 -19.10
C VAL A 88 8.11 -3.62 -18.10
N VAL A 89 7.78 -2.38 -18.44
CA VAL A 89 6.95 -1.52 -17.58
C VAL A 89 5.56 -2.12 -17.38
N LEU A 90 4.91 -2.63 -18.44
CA LEU A 90 3.62 -3.30 -18.32
C LEU A 90 3.68 -4.54 -17.44
N ALA A 91 4.74 -5.34 -17.57
CA ALA A 91 4.95 -6.51 -16.71
C ALA A 91 5.10 -6.11 -15.24
N ILE A 92 5.86 -5.05 -14.94
CA ILE A 92 5.99 -4.52 -13.56
C ILE A 92 4.64 -4.06 -13.02
N VAL A 93 3.85 -3.34 -13.80
CA VAL A 93 2.51 -2.89 -13.39
C VAL A 93 1.60 -4.08 -13.05
N ILE A 94 1.62 -5.14 -13.85
CA ILE A 94 0.84 -6.37 -13.60
C ILE A 94 1.31 -7.08 -12.32
N LEU A 95 2.63 -7.16 -12.09
CA LEU A 95 3.17 -7.77 -10.88
C LEU A 95 2.79 -6.98 -9.62
N VAL A 96 2.84 -5.65 -9.68
CA VAL A 96 2.44 -4.78 -8.57
C VAL A 96 0.94 -4.89 -8.31
N SER A 97 0.09 -4.91 -9.35
CA SER A 97 -1.35 -5.05 -9.16
C SER A 97 -1.73 -6.43 -8.60
N ALA A 98 -1.09 -7.50 -9.08
CA ALA A 98 -1.26 -8.84 -8.54
C ALA A 98 -0.83 -8.91 -7.06
N TYR A 99 0.31 -8.29 -6.70
CA TYR A 99 0.76 -8.21 -5.32
C TYR A 99 -0.27 -7.50 -4.42
N ILE A 100 -0.75 -6.32 -4.83
CA ILE A 100 -1.77 -5.58 -4.08
C ILE A 100 -3.04 -6.42 -3.91
N GLY A 101 -3.49 -7.10 -4.97
CA GLY A 101 -4.66 -7.98 -4.90
C GLY A 101 -4.49 -9.12 -3.89
N ILE A 102 -3.33 -9.77 -3.88
CA ILE A 102 -3.00 -10.83 -2.91
C ILE A 102 -2.98 -10.29 -1.48
N GLN A 103 -2.37 -9.13 -1.25
CA GLN A 103 -2.30 -8.54 0.09
C GLN A 103 -3.67 -8.11 0.60
N ASN A 104 -4.50 -7.47 -0.24
CA ASN A 104 -5.87 -7.11 0.12
C ASN A 104 -6.71 -8.35 0.45
N GLY A 105 -6.59 -9.43 -0.35
CA GLY A 105 -7.29 -10.69 -0.07
C GLY A 105 -6.90 -11.31 1.27
N LYS A 106 -5.60 -11.26 1.63
CA LYS A 106 -5.13 -11.72 2.94
C LYS A 106 -5.67 -10.86 4.08
N GLN A 107 -5.70 -9.54 3.92
CA GLN A 107 -6.26 -8.62 4.91
C GLN A 107 -7.75 -8.86 5.14
N ASP A 108 -8.52 -8.99 4.07
CA ASP A 108 -9.95 -9.23 4.16
C ASP A 108 -10.23 -10.59 4.82
N HIS A 109 -9.43 -11.60 4.53
CA HIS A 109 -9.55 -12.90 5.20
C HIS A 109 -9.22 -12.83 6.68
N LEU A 110 -8.16 -12.12 7.09
CA LEU A 110 -7.81 -11.91 8.49
C LEU A 110 -8.97 -11.22 9.24
N VAL A 111 -9.46 -10.11 8.70
CA VAL A 111 -10.53 -9.32 9.31
C VAL A 111 -11.79 -10.17 9.47
N ARG A 112 -12.25 -10.83 8.39
CA ARG A 112 -13.44 -11.69 8.46
C ARG A 112 -13.29 -12.83 9.45
N THR A 113 -12.16 -13.54 9.44
CA THR A 113 -11.92 -14.64 10.38
C THR A 113 -11.95 -14.15 11.83
N TYR A 114 -11.44 -12.94 12.08
CA TYR A 114 -11.47 -12.31 13.39
C TYR A 114 -12.91 -11.93 13.79
N GLU A 115 -13.66 -11.28 12.91
CA GLU A 115 -15.06 -10.90 13.13
C GLU A 115 -15.94 -12.14 13.36
N ASP A 116 -15.80 -13.18 12.53
CA ASP A 116 -16.52 -14.46 12.67
C ASP A 116 -16.25 -15.08 14.05
N LYS A 117 -14.99 -15.12 14.50
CA LYS A 117 -14.64 -15.61 15.86
C LYS A 117 -15.30 -14.80 16.96
N LEU A 118 -15.38 -13.48 16.81
CA LEU A 118 -16.01 -12.60 17.80
C LEU A 118 -17.52 -12.85 17.86
N GLU A 119 -18.19 -12.94 16.71
CA GLU A 119 -19.62 -13.26 16.62
C GLU A 119 -19.92 -14.65 17.20
N GLU A 120 -19.09 -15.66 16.92
CA GLU A 120 -19.23 -17.02 17.48
C GLU A 120 -19.13 -17.03 19.01
N LEU A 121 -18.31 -16.14 19.59
CA LEU A 121 -18.19 -15.97 21.03
C LEU A 121 -19.29 -15.10 21.64
N GLY A 122 -20.20 -14.55 20.82
CA GLY A 122 -21.33 -13.73 21.22
C GLY A 122 -21.01 -12.24 21.39
N PHE A 123 -19.86 -11.77 20.91
CA PHE A 123 -19.58 -10.33 20.88
C PHE A 123 -20.48 -9.64 19.85
N GLU A 124 -21.01 -8.48 20.23
CA GLU A 124 -21.81 -7.62 19.37
C GLU A 124 -21.02 -6.36 19.01
N GLN A 125 -21.20 -5.87 17.79
CA GLN A 125 -20.53 -4.67 17.33
C GLN A 125 -21.14 -3.42 18.00
N GLU A 126 -20.30 -2.61 18.66
CA GLU A 126 -20.64 -1.33 19.26
C GLU A 126 -19.72 -0.23 18.68
N GLY A 127 -20.20 0.46 17.64
CA GLY A 127 -19.40 1.43 16.90
C GLY A 127 -18.26 0.77 16.13
N ASN A 128 -17.01 1.14 16.45
CA ASN A 128 -15.81 0.55 15.83
C ASN A 128 -15.23 -0.63 16.62
N ASN A 129 -15.85 -1.00 17.74
CA ASN A 129 -15.38 -2.02 18.66
C ASN A 129 -16.42 -3.12 18.80
N TYR A 130 -16.05 -4.18 19.51
CA TYR A 130 -16.91 -5.30 19.84
C TYR A 130 -17.05 -5.40 21.35
N CYS A 131 -18.26 -5.63 21.83
CA CYS A 131 -18.53 -5.82 23.25
C CYS A 131 -19.34 -7.07 23.54
N LEU A 132 -19.10 -7.66 24.70
CA LEU A 132 -19.91 -8.74 25.25
C LEU A 132 -20.13 -8.46 26.72
N THR A 133 -21.37 -8.49 27.19
CA THR A 133 -21.67 -8.46 28.63
C THR A 133 -21.99 -9.88 29.09
N ASP A 134 -21.19 -10.38 30.02
CA ASP A 134 -21.39 -11.68 30.66
C ASP A 134 -21.26 -11.52 32.18
N SER A 135 -22.34 -11.87 32.88
CA SER A 135 -22.44 -11.77 34.34
C SER A 135 -22.14 -10.33 34.81
N ASP A 136 -21.09 -10.14 35.59
CA ASP A 136 -20.75 -8.87 36.22
C ASP A 136 -19.81 -8.00 35.38
N PHE A 137 -19.39 -8.47 34.21
CA PHE A 137 -18.38 -7.80 33.38
C PHE A 137 -18.92 -7.45 31.99
N LYS A 138 -18.51 -6.26 31.52
CA LYS A 138 -18.48 -5.92 30.09
C LYS A 138 -17.07 -6.20 29.56
N TYR A 139 -16.96 -6.97 28.50
CA TYR A 139 -15.72 -7.25 27.78
C TYR A 139 -15.70 -6.40 26.51
N ASP A 140 -14.66 -5.60 26.33
CA ASP A 140 -14.45 -4.74 25.18
C ASP A 140 -13.22 -5.23 24.40
N ILE A 141 -13.40 -5.31 23.07
CA ILE A 141 -12.38 -5.68 22.10
C ILE A 141 -12.33 -4.60 21.01
N TYR A 142 -11.13 -4.16 20.71
CA TYR A 142 -10.89 -3.11 19.73
C TYR A 142 -10.52 -3.71 18.39
N MET A 143 -11.03 -3.11 17.31
CA MET A 143 -10.56 -3.44 15.97
C MET A 143 -9.12 -2.93 15.79
N PHE A 144 -8.28 -3.79 15.26
CA PHE A 144 -6.90 -3.47 14.91
C PHE A 144 -6.86 -2.71 13.59
N ASP A 145 -5.80 -1.93 13.37
CA ASP A 145 -5.63 -1.23 12.11
C ASP A 145 -5.31 -2.23 11.01
N ARG A 146 -5.95 -2.09 9.85
CA ARG A 146 -5.60 -2.90 8.69
C ARG A 146 -4.09 -2.76 8.42
N PRO A 147 -3.32 -3.87 8.38
CA PRO A 147 -1.89 -3.76 8.14
C PRO A 147 -1.62 -3.08 6.79
N SER A 148 -0.47 -2.45 6.63
CA SER A 148 -0.13 -1.84 5.34
C SER A 148 -0.02 -2.91 4.24
N ILE A 149 -0.53 -2.60 3.04
CA ILE A 149 -0.39 -3.47 1.85
C ILE A 149 1.08 -3.76 1.49
N TRP A 150 2.02 -2.96 2.00
CA TRP A 150 3.46 -3.15 1.80
C TRP A 150 4.14 -4.00 2.87
N LYS A 151 3.43 -4.39 3.94
CA LYS A 151 3.95 -5.35 4.91
C LYS A 151 3.91 -6.75 4.32
N TRP A 152 5.00 -7.49 4.52
CA TRP A 152 5.13 -8.86 4.02
C TRP A 152 4.20 -9.83 4.75
N ASN A 153 4.02 -9.65 6.06
CA ASN A 153 3.02 -10.35 6.86
C ASN A 153 1.79 -9.45 7.06
N GLN A 154 0.62 -10.06 6.86
CA GLN A 154 -0.68 -9.42 7.09
C GLN A 154 -1.25 -9.94 8.41
N GLU A 155 -0.41 -10.05 9.44
CA GLU A 155 -0.79 -10.53 10.77
C GLU A 155 -1.04 -9.34 11.71
N MET A 156 -1.91 -9.55 12.70
CA MET A 156 -2.14 -8.59 13.77
C MET A 156 -0.90 -8.43 14.65
N SER A 157 -0.54 -7.20 15.00
CA SER A 157 0.56 -6.96 15.94
C SER A 157 0.18 -7.42 17.35
N ASP A 158 1.14 -7.95 18.10
CA ASP A 158 0.89 -8.36 19.49
C ASP A 158 0.42 -7.21 20.39
N ARG A 159 0.70 -5.96 20.02
CA ARG A 159 0.20 -4.77 20.74
C ARG A 159 -1.30 -4.53 20.55
N GLU A 160 -1.85 -5.01 19.44
CA GLU A 160 -3.26 -4.90 19.09
C GLU A 160 -4.07 -6.07 19.68
N LYS A 161 -3.40 -7.16 20.09
CA LYS A 161 -4.00 -8.33 20.73
C LYS A 161 -4.22 -8.09 22.22
N PHE A 162 -5.36 -7.52 22.59
CA PHE A 162 -5.76 -7.39 23.98
C PHE A 162 -7.27 -7.34 24.16
N ILE A 163 -7.73 -7.77 25.33
CA ILE A 163 -9.13 -7.69 25.76
C ILE A 163 -9.19 -6.88 27.05
N VAL A 164 -10.23 -6.07 27.19
CA VAL A 164 -10.50 -5.27 28.38
C VAL A 164 -11.79 -5.78 29.02
N ALA A 165 -11.78 -6.10 30.31
CA ALA A 165 -12.98 -6.40 31.08
C ALA A 165 -13.24 -5.27 32.08
N THR A 166 -14.45 -4.72 32.08
CA THR A 166 -14.90 -3.67 33.00
C THR A 166 -15.96 -4.24 33.92
N LEU A 167 -15.74 -4.17 35.24
CA LEU A 167 -16.73 -4.61 36.21
C LEU A 167 -17.90 -3.63 36.23
N LEU A 168 -19.12 -4.15 36.10
CA LEU A 168 -20.36 -3.38 36.07
C LEU A 168 -21.07 -3.35 37.43
N VAL A 169 -20.77 -4.31 38.31
CA VAL A 169 -21.41 -4.43 39.62
C VAL A 169 -20.88 -3.38 40.59
N LYS A 170 -21.82 -2.76 41.28
CA LYS A 170 -21.55 -1.89 42.43
C LYS A 170 -21.51 -2.73 43.69
N ASN A 171 -20.46 -2.58 44.49
CA ASN A 171 -20.33 -3.30 45.75
C ASN A 171 -20.78 -2.37 46.90
N SER A 172 -21.86 -2.74 47.58
CA SER A 172 -22.44 -1.95 48.68
C SER A 172 -21.55 -1.84 49.90
N ASP A 173 -20.54 -2.70 50.03
CA ASP A 173 -19.59 -2.73 51.15
C ASP A 173 -18.39 -1.81 50.91
N LEU A 174 -18.35 -1.12 49.78
CA LEU A 174 -17.39 -0.06 49.47
C LEU A 174 -18.01 1.32 49.70
N GLU A 175 -17.24 2.22 50.32
CA GLU A 175 -17.66 3.61 50.56
C GLU A 175 -17.81 4.40 49.25
N GLU A 176 -17.01 4.06 48.23
CA GLU A 176 -17.04 4.57 46.87
C GLU A 176 -17.08 3.38 45.90
N ASN A 177 -17.74 3.50 44.75
CA ASN A 177 -17.70 2.46 43.72
C ASN A 177 -16.56 2.73 42.72
N PRO A 178 -15.38 2.11 42.89
CA PRO A 178 -14.26 2.34 42.02
C PRO A 178 -14.55 1.79 40.61
N GLY A 179 -14.00 2.45 39.59
CA GLY A 179 -13.91 1.87 38.26
C GLY A 179 -12.88 0.75 38.26
N ILE A 180 -13.34 -0.49 38.07
CA ILE A 180 -12.47 -1.67 37.97
C ILE A 180 -12.39 -2.14 36.54
N THR A 181 -11.18 -2.19 36.01
CA THR A 181 -10.91 -2.66 34.66
C THR A 181 -9.74 -3.63 34.67
N ILE A 182 -9.81 -4.71 33.89
CA ILE A 182 -8.77 -5.71 33.76
C ILE A 182 -8.39 -5.79 32.28
N ARG A 183 -7.10 -5.58 31.96
CA ARG A 183 -6.58 -5.70 30.61
C ARG A 183 -5.73 -6.97 30.49
N LYS A 184 -6.07 -7.84 29.54
CA LYS A 184 -5.30 -9.03 29.18
C LYS A 184 -4.57 -8.80 27.84
N THR A 185 -3.25 -8.92 27.85
CA THR A 185 -2.40 -9.03 26.65
C THR A 185 -1.75 -10.41 26.62
N GLY A 186 -0.95 -10.73 25.60
CA GLY A 186 -0.25 -12.03 25.53
C GLY A 186 0.58 -12.33 26.78
N ASP A 187 1.32 -11.31 27.25
CA ASP A 187 2.29 -11.46 28.33
C ASP A 187 1.78 -11.03 29.71
N PHE A 188 0.76 -10.18 29.77
CA PHE A 188 0.39 -9.49 31.02
C PHE A 188 -1.11 -9.48 31.28
N ILE A 189 -1.44 -9.47 32.57
CA ILE A 189 -2.79 -9.20 33.09
C ILE A 189 -2.64 -8.01 34.03
N THR A 190 -3.30 -6.91 33.70
CA THR A 190 -3.19 -5.65 34.45
C THR A 190 -4.55 -5.26 35.00
N LEU A 191 -4.64 -5.09 36.32
CA LEU A 191 -5.77 -4.52 37.02
C LEU A 191 -5.62 -2.99 37.08
N TYR A 192 -6.68 -2.29 36.74
CA TYR A 192 -6.81 -0.85 36.85
C TYR A 192 -7.88 -0.54 37.90
N ILE A 193 -7.53 0.32 38.86
CA ILE A 193 -8.46 0.83 39.88
C ILE A 193 -8.54 2.34 39.70
N SER A 194 -9.74 2.83 39.35
CA SER A 194 -10.05 4.25 39.18
C SER A 194 -10.91 4.74 40.34
N ARG A 195 -10.46 5.78 41.04
CA ARG A 195 -11.15 6.38 42.20
C ARG A 195 -11.04 7.89 42.14
N GLU A 196 -11.96 8.61 42.77
CA GLU A 196 -11.96 10.08 42.81
C GLU A 196 -10.63 10.68 43.28
N ASN A 197 -9.96 10.02 44.23
CA ASN A 197 -8.68 10.48 44.77
C ASN A 197 -7.46 10.18 43.88
N HIS A 198 -7.63 9.46 42.77
CA HIS A 198 -6.56 9.17 41.82
C HIS A 198 -6.44 10.33 40.81
N LEU A 199 -5.86 11.45 41.21
CA LEU A 199 -5.76 12.65 40.35
C LEU A 199 -4.43 12.68 39.57
N ALA A 200 -4.50 13.06 38.30
CA ALA A 200 -3.37 13.44 37.47
C ALA A 200 -2.99 14.92 37.68
N ASP A 201 -1.83 15.32 37.14
CA ASP A 201 -1.30 16.70 37.24
C ASP A 201 -2.25 17.77 36.69
N ASP A 202 -3.15 17.39 35.77
CA ASP A 202 -4.17 18.27 35.17
C ASP A 202 -5.52 18.23 35.91
N GLY A 203 -5.61 17.50 37.02
CA GLY A 203 -6.82 17.33 37.82
C GLY A 203 -7.80 16.28 37.30
N SER A 204 -7.48 15.55 36.22
CA SER A 204 -8.29 14.43 35.74
C SER A 204 -8.08 13.16 36.58
N THR A 205 -9.08 12.28 36.64
CA THR A 205 -8.93 10.99 37.30
C THR A 205 -8.07 10.05 36.46
N LYS A 206 -6.97 9.54 37.02
CA LYS A 206 -6.04 8.60 36.38
C LYS A 206 -6.01 7.27 37.14
N PRO A 207 -6.44 6.16 36.53
CA PRO A 207 -6.44 4.86 37.21
C PRO A 207 -5.03 4.42 37.63
N LYS A 208 -4.93 3.71 38.75
CA LYS A 208 -3.69 3.04 39.18
C LYS A 208 -3.64 1.63 38.63
N GLU A 209 -2.43 1.18 38.29
CA GLU A 209 -2.19 -0.07 37.56
C GLU A 209 -1.46 -1.08 38.43
N TYR A 210 -1.93 -2.32 38.40
CA TYR A 210 -1.43 -3.41 39.21
C TYR A 210 -1.30 -4.70 38.40
N SER A 211 -0.17 -5.39 38.50
CA SER A 211 0.03 -6.66 37.77
C SER A 211 -0.61 -7.82 38.51
N LEU A 212 -1.47 -8.55 37.80
CA LEU A 212 -2.05 -9.81 38.25
C LEU A 212 -1.27 -11.01 37.67
N ASP A 213 -1.36 -12.15 38.34
CA ASP A 213 -0.96 -13.44 37.80
C ASP A 213 -2.09 -14.06 36.96
N ARG A 214 -1.85 -15.26 36.41
CA ARG A 214 -2.81 -15.97 35.55
C ARG A 214 -4.13 -16.35 36.24
N ASN A 215 -4.15 -16.36 37.57
CA ASN A 215 -5.33 -16.69 38.38
C ASN A 215 -6.05 -15.41 38.85
N GLY A 216 -5.54 -14.22 38.52
CA GLY A 216 -6.09 -12.94 38.96
C GLY A 216 -5.55 -12.45 40.30
N GLN A 217 -4.46 -13.05 40.82
CA GLN A 217 -3.87 -12.65 42.09
C GLN A 217 -2.82 -11.56 41.92
N ILE A 218 -2.79 -10.60 42.86
CA ILE A 218 -1.80 -9.52 42.86
C ILE A 218 -0.37 -10.07 42.97
N LYS A 219 0.53 -9.70 42.02
CA LYS A 219 1.92 -10.17 42.00
C LYS A 219 2.85 -9.43 42.96
N HIS A 220 2.62 -8.13 43.13
CA HIS A 220 3.49 -7.22 43.88
C HIS A 220 2.68 -6.45 44.93
N LYS A 221 2.15 -7.18 45.92
CA LYS A 221 1.30 -6.60 46.97
C LYS A 221 1.98 -5.42 47.68
N GLU A 222 3.30 -5.48 47.85
CA GLU A 222 4.12 -4.43 48.47
C GLU A 222 4.12 -3.10 47.71
N LYS A 223 3.72 -3.10 46.43
CA LYS A 223 3.61 -1.91 45.58
C LYS A 223 2.18 -1.37 45.49
N MET A 224 1.23 -2.04 46.13
CA MET A 224 -0.17 -1.65 46.15
C MET A 224 -0.44 -0.72 47.33
N GLU A 225 -1.24 0.31 47.11
CA GLU A 225 -1.65 1.20 48.19
C GLU A 225 -2.65 0.48 49.10
N ALA A 226 -2.68 0.87 50.38
CA ALA A 226 -3.42 0.14 51.40
C ALA A 226 -4.94 0.17 51.15
N ASP A 227 -5.45 1.28 50.65
CA ASP A 227 -6.86 1.50 50.32
C ASP A 227 -7.26 0.82 49.00
N ASP A 228 -6.41 0.85 47.99
CA ASP A 228 -6.60 0.05 46.77
C ASP A 228 -6.55 -1.45 47.07
N TYR A 229 -5.71 -1.90 48.01
CA TYR A 229 -5.68 -3.29 48.45
C TYR A 229 -6.98 -3.70 49.16
N GLU A 230 -7.59 -2.81 49.94
CA GLU A 230 -8.89 -3.07 50.57
C GLU A 230 -9.99 -3.26 49.52
N VAL A 231 -10.02 -2.41 48.48
CA VAL A 231 -10.91 -2.54 47.32
C VAL A 231 -10.70 -3.91 46.65
N TYR A 232 -9.45 -4.22 46.30
CA TYR A 232 -9.11 -5.50 45.67
C TYR A 232 -9.51 -6.69 46.54
N ALA A 233 -9.31 -6.62 47.86
CA ALA A 233 -9.66 -7.70 48.77
C ALA A 233 -11.18 -7.95 48.81
N LYS A 234 -11.99 -6.90 48.74
CA LYS A 234 -13.46 -6.99 48.70
C LYS A 234 -14.00 -7.48 47.36
N LEU A 235 -13.28 -7.23 46.26
CA LEU A 235 -13.66 -7.63 44.88
C LEU A 235 -12.86 -8.83 44.35
N LYS A 236 -12.19 -9.55 45.25
CA LYS A 236 -11.19 -10.55 44.85
C LYS A 236 -11.82 -11.66 44.01
N GLU A 237 -12.97 -12.16 44.42
CA GLU A 237 -13.64 -13.28 43.75
C GLU A 237 -14.11 -12.88 42.34
N GLU A 238 -14.68 -11.69 42.20
CA GLU A 238 -15.10 -11.11 40.93
C GLU A 238 -13.90 -10.92 40.00
N ILE A 239 -12.77 -10.41 40.51
CA ILE A 239 -11.54 -10.22 39.74
C ILE A 239 -10.95 -11.56 39.28
N GLU A 240 -10.86 -12.57 40.16
CA GLU A 240 -10.35 -13.90 39.80
C GLU A 240 -11.23 -14.57 38.72
N ASN A 241 -12.56 -14.47 38.86
CA ASN A 241 -13.52 -14.97 37.87
C ASN A 241 -13.42 -14.22 36.53
N GLY A 242 -13.31 -12.88 36.57
CA GLY A 242 -13.12 -12.04 35.39
C GLY A 242 -11.83 -12.38 34.63
N VAL A 243 -10.73 -12.60 35.35
CA VAL A 243 -9.45 -13.02 34.76
C VAL A 243 -9.53 -14.40 34.12
N LYS A 244 -10.20 -15.36 34.77
CA LYS A 244 -10.39 -16.70 34.18
C LYS A 244 -11.10 -16.61 32.84
N LYS A 245 -12.22 -15.89 32.78
CA LYS A 245 -12.99 -15.70 31.55
C LYS A 245 -12.20 -14.92 30.48
N LEU A 246 -11.47 -13.89 30.88
CA LEU A 246 -10.56 -13.14 29.98
C LEU A 246 -9.51 -14.05 29.34
N ASN A 247 -8.91 -14.96 30.10
CA ASN A 247 -7.92 -15.90 29.57
C ASN A 247 -8.53 -16.85 28.55
N GLU A 248 -9.74 -17.38 28.82
CA GLU A 248 -10.48 -18.23 27.89
C GLU A 248 -10.81 -17.48 26.59
N MET A 249 -11.34 -16.26 26.68
CA MET A 249 -11.62 -15.42 25.51
C MET A 249 -10.35 -15.10 24.72
N TYR A 250 -9.27 -14.70 25.41
CA TYR A 250 -8.00 -14.33 24.77
C TYR A 250 -7.43 -15.48 23.94
N SER A 251 -7.42 -16.70 24.50
CA SER A 251 -6.92 -17.88 23.80
C SER A 251 -7.77 -18.20 22.56
N ASN A 252 -9.11 -18.21 22.68
CA ASN A 252 -9.98 -18.50 21.53
C ASN A 252 -9.84 -17.49 20.38
N ILE A 253 -9.60 -16.22 20.71
CA ILE A 253 -9.52 -15.15 19.73
C ILE A 253 -8.14 -15.10 19.07
N TYR A 254 -7.06 -15.12 19.87
CA TYR A 254 -5.72 -14.77 19.41
C TYR A 254 -4.71 -15.93 19.31
N GLU A 255 -5.01 -17.11 19.84
CA GLU A 255 -4.17 -18.32 19.77
C GLU A 255 -4.76 -19.37 18.80
#